data_AF-A0A535CLB9-F1
#
_entry.id   AF-A0A535CLB9-F1
#
_cell.length_a   1.000
_cell.length_b   1.000
_cell.length_c   1.000
_cell.angle_alpha   90.00
_cell.angle_beta   90.00
_cell.angle_gamma   90.00
#
_symmetry.space_group_name_H-M   'P 1'
#
loop_
_entity.id
_entity.type
_entity.pdbx_description
1 polymer ?
#
loop_
_entity_poly.entity_id
_entity_poly.type
_entity_poly.pdbx_seq_one_letter_code
_entity_poly.pdbx_strand_id
1 'polypeptide(L)'
;MTPSELTAGVSRANERIRSALTGATSLAVLAVIALAGGYGVHRIQPGLAKPMAVLSLGGVLIFAVATRVFSWQRDEIYDDIVLAGFRHVHPAEVARRARQLVSISHRRRFADTLDRFVAAAVERQPTPVPVHRDALIELQPEVQLISTILRRDDVELEPAGMVLLRRLVTDGTTSPLFQPAAEPRELERELERIRRVLGVDEQQLAA
;
A
#
# COMPACT_ATOMS: atom_id res chain seq x y z
N MET A 1 9.47 -8.40 20.43
CA MET A 1 8.97 -9.53 19.63
C MET A 1 10.15 -10.39 19.24
N THR A 2 10.08 -11.68 19.55
CA THR A 2 11.13 -12.63 19.16
C THR A 2 10.92 -13.08 17.70
N PRO A 3 11.98 -13.49 16.97
CA PRO A 3 11.85 -14.00 15.61
C PRO A 3 10.84 -15.15 15.48
N SER A 4 10.76 -15.98 16.52
CA SER A 4 9.80 -17.08 16.65
C SER A 4 8.34 -16.61 16.72
N GLU A 5 8.05 -15.52 17.42
CA GLU A 5 6.70 -14.93 17.50
C GLU A 5 6.25 -14.32 16.17
N LEU A 6 7.17 -13.71 15.43
CA LEU A 6 6.90 -13.20 14.09
C LEU A 6 6.62 -14.34 13.10
N THR A 7 7.44 -15.40 13.08
CA THR A 7 7.16 -16.56 12.22
C THR A 7 5.85 -17.26 12.58
N ALA A 8 5.51 -17.37 13.87
CA ALA A 8 4.25 -17.96 14.32
C ALA A 8 3.04 -17.07 14.02
N GLY A 9 3.20 -15.75 14.10
CA GLY A 9 2.18 -14.77 13.72
C GLY A 9 1.90 -14.81 12.21
N VAL A 10 2.96 -14.83 11.40
CA VAL A 10 2.88 -14.91 9.94
C VAL A 10 2.29 -16.25 9.50
N SER A 11 2.64 -17.38 10.13
CA SER A 11 2.07 -18.68 9.77
C SER A 11 0.57 -18.78 10.10
N ARG A 12 0.14 -18.30 11.29
CA ARG A 12 -1.29 -18.25 11.66
C ARG A 12 -2.08 -17.28 10.77
N ALA A 13 -1.50 -16.13 10.43
CA ALA A 13 -2.09 -15.20 9.49
C ALA A 13 -2.24 -15.86 8.11
N ASN A 14 -1.19 -16.52 7.62
CA ASN A 14 -1.19 -17.24 6.35
C ASN A 14 -2.19 -18.41 6.32
N GLU A 15 -2.38 -19.14 7.42
CA GLU A 15 -3.41 -20.19 7.52
C GLU A 15 -4.83 -19.62 7.48
N ARG A 16 -5.11 -18.52 8.21
CA ARG A 16 -6.41 -17.84 8.16
C ARG A 16 -6.68 -17.23 6.79
N ILE A 17 -5.65 -16.66 6.19
CA ILE A 17 -5.63 -16.15 4.82
C ILE A 17 -5.98 -17.28 3.85
N ARG A 18 -5.31 -18.44 3.99
CA ARG A 18 -5.50 -19.57 3.11
C ARG A 18 -6.90 -20.12 3.29
N SER A 19 -7.40 -20.29 4.54
CA SER A 19 -8.76 -20.76 4.79
C SER A 19 -9.82 -19.78 4.27
N ALA A 20 -9.60 -18.47 4.42
CA ALA A 20 -10.49 -17.43 3.88
C ALA A 20 -10.48 -17.44 2.34
N LEU A 21 -9.32 -17.62 1.71
CA LEU A 21 -9.19 -17.79 0.26
C LEU A 21 -9.87 -19.07 -0.22
N THR A 22 -9.75 -20.19 0.49
CA THR A 22 -10.45 -21.43 0.16
C THR A 22 -11.96 -21.25 0.30
N GLY A 23 -12.42 -20.54 1.34
CA GLY A 23 -13.83 -20.18 1.52
C GLY A 23 -14.36 -19.27 0.41
N ALA A 24 -13.62 -18.21 0.06
CA ALA A 24 -13.98 -17.27 -0.99
C ALA A 24 -13.96 -17.91 -2.39
N THR A 25 -13.00 -18.79 -2.68
CA THR A 25 -12.96 -19.56 -3.93
C THR A 25 -14.08 -20.58 -4.00
N SER A 26 -14.41 -21.25 -2.89
CA SER A 26 -15.57 -22.15 -2.83
C SER A 26 -16.88 -21.41 -3.10
N LEU A 27 -17.05 -20.20 -2.54
CA LEU A 27 -18.21 -19.34 -2.80
C LEU A 27 -18.24 -18.82 -4.24
N ALA A 28 -17.09 -18.46 -4.81
CA ALA A 28 -17.00 -18.04 -6.21
C ALA A 28 -17.35 -19.18 -7.17
N VAL A 29 -16.87 -20.40 -6.90
CA VAL A 29 -17.23 -21.61 -7.65
C VAL A 29 -18.73 -21.89 -7.52
N LEU A 30 -19.28 -21.80 -6.31
CA LEU A 30 -20.73 -21.93 -6.08
C LEU A 30 -21.54 -20.87 -6.84
N ALA A 31 -21.06 -19.63 -6.91
CA ALA A 31 -21.70 -18.56 -7.66
C ALA A 31 -21.65 -18.81 -9.17
N VAL A 32 -20.55 -19.34 -9.70
CA VAL A 32 -20.42 -19.74 -11.12
C VAL A 32 -21.34 -20.92 -11.44
N ILE A 33 -21.42 -21.92 -10.55
CA ILE A 33 -22.34 -23.06 -10.69
C ILE A 33 -23.80 -22.58 -10.63
N ALA A 34 -24.14 -21.66 -9.73
CA ALA A 34 -25.47 -21.07 -9.63
C ALA A 34 -25.83 -20.22 -10.86
N LEU A 35 -24.87 -19.49 -11.44
CA LEU A 35 -25.01 -18.78 -12.71
C LEU A 35 -25.28 -19.74 -13.88
N ALA A 36 -24.49 -20.80 -14.00
CA ALA A 36 -24.67 -21.82 -15.03
C ALA A 36 -26.01 -22.56 -14.88
N GLY A 37 -26.39 -22.89 -13.64
CA GLY A 37 -27.70 -23.45 -13.30
C GLY A 37 -28.85 -22.48 -13.61
N GLY A 38 -28.70 -21.19 -13.29
CA GLY A 38 -29.67 -20.15 -13.60
C GLY A 38 -29.88 -19.95 -15.11
N TYR A 39 -28.82 -20.08 -15.92
CA TYR A 39 -28.92 -20.07 -17.38
C TYR A 39 -29.69 -21.29 -17.91
N GLY A 40 -29.54 -22.46 -17.26
CA GLY A 40 -30.37 -23.65 -17.52
C GLY A 40 -31.84 -23.47 -17.12
N VAL A 41 -32.10 -22.81 -15.98
CA VAL A 41 -33.44 -22.50 -15.46
C VAL A 41 -34.16 -21.44 -16.31
N HIS A 42 -33.45 -20.63 -17.09
CA HIS A 42 -34.07 -19.65 -18.00
C HIS A 42 -34.99 -20.32 -19.04
N ARG A 43 -34.79 -21.61 -19.36
CA ARG A 43 -35.71 -22.38 -20.19
C ARG A 43 -36.97 -22.86 -19.47
N ILE A 44 -37.00 -22.84 -18.14
CA ILE A 44 -38.03 -23.47 -17.31
C ILE A 44 -38.94 -22.41 -16.64
N GLN A 45 -38.39 -21.27 -16.15
CA GLN A 45 -39.19 -20.19 -15.53
C GLN A 45 -38.59 -18.78 -15.74
N PRO A 46 -39.16 -17.93 -16.62
CA PRO A 46 -38.62 -16.60 -16.94
C PRO A 46 -38.72 -15.57 -15.80
N GLY A 47 -39.59 -15.81 -14.80
CA GLY A 47 -39.79 -14.89 -13.67
C GLY A 47 -38.61 -14.80 -12.69
N LEU A 48 -37.70 -15.79 -12.68
CA LEU A 48 -36.57 -15.87 -11.75
C LEU A 48 -35.23 -15.41 -12.35
N ALA A 49 -35.19 -15.07 -13.64
CA ALA A 49 -33.96 -14.66 -14.32
C ALA A 49 -33.38 -13.35 -13.76
N LYS A 50 -34.26 -12.37 -13.44
CA LYS A 50 -33.87 -11.07 -12.89
C LYS A 50 -33.20 -11.15 -11.52
N PRO A 51 -33.77 -11.82 -10.49
CA PRO A 51 -33.11 -11.92 -9.18
C PRO A 51 -31.79 -12.69 -9.24
N MET A 52 -31.70 -13.75 -10.07
CA MET A 52 -30.45 -14.50 -10.25
C MET A 52 -29.35 -13.66 -10.90
N ALA A 53 -29.67 -12.84 -11.91
CA ALA A 53 -28.72 -11.91 -12.51
C ALA A 53 -28.19 -10.89 -11.49
N VAL A 54 -29.07 -10.30 -10.67
CA VAL A 54 -28.66 -9.35 -9.62
C VAL A 54 -27.76 -10.00 -8.57
N LEU A 55 -28.09 -11.21 -8.11
CA LEU A 55 -27.26 -11.94 -7.14
C LEU A 55 -25.88 -12.28 -7.71
N SER A 56 -25.81 -12.66 -8.98
CA SER A 56 -24.55 -12.96 -9.64
C SER A 56 -23.62 -11.76 -9.76
N LEU A 57 -24.16 -10.59 -10.15
CA LEU A 57 -23.42 -9.34 -10.20
C LEU A 57 -22.93 -8.92 -8.81
N GLY A 58 -23.78 -9.09 -7.79
CA GLY A 58 -23.41 -8.87 -6.39
C GLY A 58 -22.26 -9.78 -5.95
N GLY A 59 -22.30 -11.06 -6.29
CA GLY A 59 -21.24 -12.02 -5.97
C GLY A 59 -19.89 -11.65 -6.62
N VAL A 60 -19.90 -11.27 -7.90
CA VAL A 60 -18.68 -10.83 -8.61
C VAL A 60 -18.11 -9.56 -7.99
N LEU A 61 -18.97 -8.58 -7.66
CA LEU A 61 -18.52 -7.34 -7.03
C LEU A 61 -17.92 -7.60 -5.64
N ILE A 62 -18.57 -8.40 -4.81
CA ILE A 62 -18.06 -8.79 -3.48
C ILE A 62 -16.72 -9.50 -3.61
N PHE A 63 -16.59 -10.43 -4.56
CA PHE A 63 -15.32 -11.12 -4.81
C PHE A 63 -14.21 -10.18 -5.27
N ALA A 64 -14.50 -9.24 -6.17
CA ALA A 64 -13.53 -8.24 -6.62
C ALA A 64 -13.06 -7.33 -5.47
N VAL A 65 -13.98 -6.88 -4.61
CA VAL A 65 -13.64 -6.09 -3.42
C VAL A 65 -12.82 -6.93 -2.43
N ALA A 66 -13.23 -8.17 -2.16
CA ALA A 66 -12.52 -9.05 -1.22
C ALA A 66 -11.09 -9.33 -1.70
N THR A 67 -10.90 -9.66 -2.98
CA THR A 67 -9.56 -9.89 -3.55
C THR A 67 -8.70 -8.63 -3.52
N ARG A 68 -9.29 -7.46 -3.73
CA ARG A 68 -8.59 -6.17 -3.60
C ARG A 68 -8.12 -5.91 -2.17
N VAL A 69 -9.01 -6.03 -1.19
CA VAL A 69 -8.69 -5.86 0.24
C VAL A 69 -7.62 -6.86 0.67
N PHE A 70 -7.75 -8.11 0.21
CA PHE A 70 -6.80 -9.16 0.48
C PHE A 70 -5.40 -8.84 -0.06
N SER A 71 -5.32 -8.34 -1.30
CA SER A 71 -4.05 -7.91 -1.89
C SER A 71 -3.40 -6.77 -1.11
N TRP A 72 -4.20 -5.86 -0.55
CA TRP A 72 -3.70 -4.74 0.26
C TRP A 72 -3.12 -5.20 1.59
N GLN A 73 -3.82 -6.05 2.33
CA GLN A 73 -3.32 -6.62 3.59
C GLN A 73 -2.03 -7.40 3.37
N ARG A 74 -1.96 -8.16 2.27
CA ARG A 74 -0.76 -8.94 1.96
C ARG A 74 0.44 -8.04 1.66
N ASP A 75 0.22 -6.97 0.89
CA ASP A 75 1.26 -5.98 0.61
C ASP A 75 1.76 -5.30 1.88
N GLU A 76 0.86 -5.03 2.85
CA GLU A 76 1.22 -4.46 4.15
C GLU A 76 2.09 -5.39 4.98
N ILE A 77 1.76 -6.69 5.04
CA ILE A 77 2.59 -7.71 5.71
C ILE A 77 3.98 -7.81 5.05
N TYR A 78 4.05 -7.75 3.71
CA TYR A 78 5.34 -7.77 3.03
C TYR A 78 6.15 -6.50 3.29
N ASP A 79 5.50 -5.35 3.36
CA ASP A 79 6.14 -4.09 3.70
C ASP A 79 6.71 -4.14 5.15
N ASP A 80 5.99 -4.74 6.11
CA ASP A 80 6.52 -5.00 7.46
C ASP A 80 7.75 -5.90 7.47
N ILE A 81 7.73 -6.99 6.69
CA ILE A 81 8.86 -7.91 6.57
C ILE A 81 10.08 -7.22 5.95
N VAL A 82 9.86 -6.38 4.93
CA VAL A 82 10.90 -5.55 4.30
C VAL A 82 11.49 -4.58 5.31
N LEU A 83 10.64 -3.88 6.08
CA LEU A 83 11.06 -2.91 7.08
C LEU A 83 11.88 -3.56 8.21
N ALA A 84 11.49 -4.75 8.64
CA ALA A 84 12.17 -5.50 9.69
C ALA A 84 13.45 -6.23 9.21
N GLY A 85 13.74 -6.20 7.91
CA GLY A 85 14.95 -6.81 7.33
C GLY A 85 14.91 -8.34 7.26
N PHE A 86 13.76 -8.98 7.49
CA PHE A 86 13.64 -10.43 7.50
C PHE A 86 13.56 -11.03 6.09
N ARG A 87 14.68 -11.01 5.35
CA ARG A 87 14.77 -11.53 3.98
C ARG A 87 14.54 -13.06 3.85
N HIS A 88 14.55 -13.80 4.97
CA HIS A 88 14.41 -15.25 5.01
C HIS A 88 12.94 -15.74 5.02
N VAL A 89 11.97 -14.87 5.27
CA VAL A 89 10.54 -15.23 5.33
C VAL A 89 9.92 -14.94 3.95
N HIS A 90 9.41 -15.97 3.26
CA HIS A 90 8.85 -15.84 1.90
C HIS A 90 9.75 -15.09 0.91
N PRO A 91 10.98 -15.59 0.66
CA PRO A 91 12.02 -14.83 -0.02
C PRO A 91 11.63 -14.38 -1.43
N ALA A 92 10.85 -15.17 -2.18
CA ALA A 92 10.48 -14.84 -3.54
C ALA A 92 9.46 -13.69 -3.61
N GLU A 93 8.39 -13.74 -2.82
CA GLU A 93 7.37 -12.70 -2.81
C GLU A 93 7.86 -11.40 -2.19
N VAL A 94 8.63 -11.49 -1.10
CA VAL A 94 9.23 -10.32 -0.43
C VAL A 94 10.26 -9.66 -1.35
N ALA A 95 11.12 -10.43 -2.04
CA ALA A 95 12.06 -9.86 -3.00
C ALA A 95 11.34 -9.22 -4.21
N ARG A 96 10.22 -9.81 -4.67
CA ARG A 96 9.40 -9.18 -5.73
C ARG A 96 8.82 -7.86 -5.24
N ARG A 97 8.29 -7.80 -4.00
CA ARG A 97 7.75 -6.58 -3.43
C ARG A 97 8.84 -5.51 -3.25
N ALA A 98 10.00 -5.88 -2.73
CA ALA A 98 11.15 -5.00 -2.59
C ALA A 98 11.55 -4.38 -3.94
N ARG A 99 11.68 -5.18 -5.01
CA ARG A 99 11.94 -4.68 -6.37
C ARG A 99 10.85 -3.75 -6.88
N GLN A 100 9.58 -4.05 -6.58
CA GLN A 100 8.46 -3.19 -6.95
C GLN A 100 8.51 -1.83 -6.24
N LEU A 101 8.87 -1.80 -4.95
CA LEU A 101 8.99 -0.57 -4.15
C LEU A 101 10.06 0.36 -4.72
N VAL A 102 11.20 -0.18 -5.16
CA VAL A 102 12.31 0.60 -5.72
C VAL A 102 12.21 0.79 -7.24
N SER A 103 11.18 0.27 -7.89
CA SER A 103 11.00 0.43 -9.34
C SER A 103 10.84 1.91 -9.70
N ILE A 104 11.41 2.32 -10.84
CA ILE A 104 11.43 3.73 -11.23
C ILE A 104 10.04 4.36 -11.33
N SER A 105 9.06 3.61 -11.85
CA SER A 105 7.68 4.08 -11.94
C SER A 105 7.07 4.33 -10.56
N HIS A 106 7.42 3.52 -9.56
CA HIS A 106 6.92 3.67 -8.20
C HIS A 106 7.60 4.83 -7.49
N ARG A 107 8.92 4.97 -7.65
CA ARG A 107 9.69 6.09 -7.12
C ARG A 107 9.17 7.43 -7.64
N ARG A 108 8.98 7.56 -8.97
CA ARG A 108 8.41 8.77 -9.60
C ARG A 108 7.02 9.08 -9.08
N ARG A 109 6.15 8.07 -8.91
CA ARG A 109 4.82 8.28 -8.33
C ARG A 109 4.86 8.86 -6.92
N PHE A 110 5.80 8.42 -6.08
CA PHE A 110 5.98 9.00 -4.76
C PHE A 110 6.53 10.42 -4.82
N ALA A 111 7.52 10.69 -5.68
CA ALA A 111 8.03 12.03 -5.93
C ALA A 111 6.90 13.01 -6.34
N ASP A 112 6.08 12.62 -7.32
CA ASP A 112 4.94 13.41 -7.79
C ASP A 112 3.86 13.59 -6.71
N THR A 113 3.78 12.65 -5.76
CA THR A 113 2.83 12.75 -4.63
C THR A 113 3.35 13.73 -3.57
N LEU A 114 4.64 13.69 -3.24
CA LEU A 114 5.28 14.65 -2.35
C LEU A 114 5.18 16.07 -2.90
N ASP A 115 5.50 16.26 -4.19
CA ASP A 115 5.44 17.58 -4.82
C ASP A 115 4.02 18.13 -4.84
N ARG A 116 3.01 17.27 -5.04
CA ARG A 116 1.60 17.66 -4.95
C ARG A 116 1.19 18.09 -3.54
N PHE A 117 1.70 17.44 -2.50
CA PHE A 117 1.42 17.87 -1.13
C PHE A 117 2.04 19.23 -0.82
N VAL A 118 3.28 19.46 -1.23
CA VAL A 118 3.95 20.76 -1.08
C VAL A 118 3.21 21.84 -1.86
N ALA A 119 2.90 21.60 -3.14
CA ALA A 119 2.16 22.55 -3.97
C ALA A 119 0.78 22.88 -3.36
N ALA A 120 0.04 21.87 -2.90
CA ALA A 120 -1.25 22.08 -2.25
C ALA A 120 -1.13 22.86 -0.93
N ALA A 121 -0.05 22.66 -0.16
CA ALA A 121 0.21 23.42 1.06
C ALA A 121 0.51 24.89 0.76
N VAL A 122 1.43 25.15 -0.17
CA VAL A 122 1.86 26.50 -0.59
C VAL A 122 0.70 27.30 -1.20
N GLU A 123 -0.02 26.69 -2.15
CA GLU A 123 -1.15 27.33 -2.84
C GLU A 123 -2.44 27.30 -2.01
N ARG A 124 -2.40 26.72 -0.81
CA ARG A 124 -3.54 26.55 0.11
C ARG A 124 -4.72 25.81 -0.51
N GLN A 125 -4.49 24.98 -1.53
CA GLN A 125 -5.54 24.24 -2.23
C GLN A 125 -6.25 23.24 -1.31
N PRO A 126 -7.57 23.04 -1.43
CA PRO A 126 -8.28 22.03 -0.67
C PRO A 126 -7.78 20.62 -1.02
N THR A 127 -7.42 19.83 0.00
CA THR A 127 -7.04 18.42 -0.15
C THR A 127 -8.13 17.51 0.40
N PRO A 128 -8.37 16.31 -0.18
CA PRO A 128 -9.38 15.37 0.32
C PRO A 128 -9.14 14.93 1.77
N VAL A 129 -7.88 14.90 2.19
CA VAL A 129 -7.45 14.62 3.57
C VAL A 129 -6.67 15.85 4.06
N PRO A 130 -6.97 16.40 5.25
CA PRO A 130 -6.20 17.50 5.82
C PRO A 130 -4.72 17.13 5.95
N VAL A 131 -3.85 18.02 5.50
CA VAL A 131 -2.39 17.88 5.61
C VAL A 131 -1.82 18.92 6.56
N HIS A 132 -0.68 18.62 7.16
CA HIS A 132 0.06 19.56 8.01
C HIS A 132 0.77 20.62 7.15
N ARG A 133 0.02 21.66 6.79
CA ARG A 133 0.46 22.67 5.81
C ARG A 133 1.67 23.47 6.28
N ASP A 134 1.66 23.91 7.53
CA ASP A 134 2.72 24.77 8.06
C ASP A 134 4.05 23.99 8.12
N ALA A 135 4.02 22.74 8.57
CA ALA A 135 5.18 21.87 8.56
C ALA A 135 5.66 21.55 7.14
N LEU A 136 4.74 21.34 6.18
CA LEU A 136 5.11 21.11 4.77
C LEU A 136 5.75 22.33 4.09
N ILE A 137 5.34 23.53 4.47
CA ILE A 137 5.94 24.77 3.96
C ILE A 137 7.33 24.96 4.59
N GLU A 138 7.46 24.74 5.89
CA GLU A 138 8.73 24.84 6.62
C GLU A 138 9.76 23.82 6.10
N LEU A 139 9.34 22.56 5.91
CA LEU A 139 10.19 21.44 5.47
C LEU A 139 10.15 21.23 3.94
N GLN A 140 9.73 22.25 3.18
CA GLN A 140 9.67 22.19 1.73
C GLN A 140 11.01 21.77 1.10
N PRO A 141 12.17 22.33 1.49
CA PRO A 141 13.46 21.93 0.93
C PRO A 141 13.77 20.44 1.12
N GLU A 142 13.48 19.88 2.30
CA GLU A 142 13.72 18.48 2.65
C GLU A 142 12.82 17.55 1.84
N VAL A 143 11.54 17.90 1.68
CA VAL A 143 10.59 17.13 0.86
C VAL A 143 11.00 17.15 -0.61
N GLN A 144 11.41 18.32 -1.13
CA GLN A 144 11.90 18.46 -2.50
C GLN A 144 13.21 17.70 -2.75
N LEU A 145 14.10 17.65 -1.75
CA LEU A 145 15.33 16.85 -1.82
C LEU A 145 15.01 15.37 -2.00
N ILE A 146 14.13 14.81 -1.14
CA ILE A 146 13.67 13.42 -1.27
C ILE A 146 13.02 13.19 -2.64
N SER A 147 12.14 14.09 -3.06
CA SER A 147 11.47 14.02 -4.37
C SER A 147 12.46 13.98 -5.53
N THR A 148 13.54 14.77 -5.46
CA THR A 148 14.63 14.79 -6.45
C THR A 148 15.40 13.47 -6.47
N ILE A 149 15.77 12.96 -5.29
CA ILE A 149 16.45 11.65 -5.14
C ILE A 149 15.60 10.53 -5.75
N LEU A 150 14.30 10.52 -5.50
CA LEU A 150 13.40 9.50 -6.03
C LEU A 150 13.37 9.47 -7.55
N ARG A 151 13.66 10.58 -8.23
CA ARG A 151 13.68 10.67 -9.70
C ARG A 151 15.02 10.27 -10.34
N ARG A 152 16.10 10.21 -9.56
CA ARG A 152 17.45 9.89 -10.03
C ARG A 152 17.61 8.41 -10.38
N ASP A 153 17.78 8.07 -11.65
CA ASP A 153 17.93 6.67 -12.09
C ASP A 153 19.27 6.05 -11.63
N ASP A 154 20.25 6.87 -11.26
CA ASP A 154 21.61 6.49 -10.83
C ASP A 154 21.74 6.21 -9.33
N VAL A 155 20.69 6.47 -8.54
CA VAL A 155 20.70 6.23 -7.09
C VAL A 155 20.02 4.89 -6.77
N GLU A 156 20.77 4.00 -6.12
CA GLU A 156 20.21 2.81 -5.49
C GLU A 156 19.51 3.18 -4.19
N LEU A 157 18.24 2.77 -4.06
CA LEU A 157 17.43 3.06 -2.88
C LEU A 157 17.13 1.78 -2.11
N GLU A 158 17.21 1.87 -0.79
CA GLU A 158 16.81 0.78 0.09
C GLU A 158 15.27 0.63 0.13
N PRO A 159 14.72 -0.57 -0.14
CA PRO A 159 13.28 -0.82 -0.13
C PRO A 159 12.60 -0.46 1.19
N ALA A 160 13.30 -0.58 2.33
CA ALA A 160 12.78 -0.21 3.64
C ALA A 160 12.46 1.29 3.75
N GLY A 161 13.28 2.15 3.13
CA GLY A 161 13.02 3.59 3.10
C GLY A 161 11.79 3.92 2.25
N MET A 162 11.59 3.18 1.15
CA MET A 162 10.39 3.28 0.32
C MET A 162 9.12 2.83 1.06
N VAL A 163 9.21 1.85 1.97
CA VAL A 163 8.08 1.46 2.84
C VAL A 163 7.72 2.60 3.80
N LEU A 164 8.71 3.20 4.47
CA LEU A 164 8.48 4.33 5.37
C LEU A 164 7.85 5.52 4.62
N LEU A 165 8.36 5.84 3.45
CA LEU A 165 7.79 6.88 2.59
C LEU A 165 6.34 6.57 2.19
N ARG A 166 6.05 5.31 1.82
CA ARG A 166 4.69 4.87 1.53
C ARG A 166 3.78 5.12 2.73
N ARG A 167 4.20 4.75 3.94
CA ARG A 167 3.42 4.97 5.17
C ARG A 167 3.18 6.46 5.42
N LEU A 168 4.22 7.29 5.28
CA LEU A 168 4.10 8.74 5.44
C LEU A 168 2.99 9.32 4.56
N VAL A 169 2.90 8.90 3.30
CA VAL A 169 1.94 9.47 2.33
C VAL A 169 0.58 8.75 2.26
N THR A 170 0.42 7.58 2.89
CA THR A 170 -0.83 6.80 2.81
C THR A 170 -1.52 6.56 4.14
N ASP A 171 -0.80 6.62 5.26
CA ASP A 171 -1.36 6.43 6.59
C ASP A 171 -1.97 7.75 7.10
N GLY A 172 -3.25 7.97 6.81
CA GLY A 172 -3.99 9.13 7.30
C GLY A 172 -4.23 9.16 8.82
N THR A 173 -3.89 8.09 9.54
CA THR A 173 -4.14 7.96 10.98
C THR A 173 -2.93 8.29 11.82
N THR A 174 -1.76 7.72 11.51
CA THR A 174 -0.56 7.85 12.34
C THR A 174 0.53 8.71 11.73
N SER A 175 0.45 9.03 10.44
CA SER A 175 1.46 9.84 9.78
C SER A 175 1.40 11.30 10.27
N PRO A 176 2.54 11.91 10.63
CA PRO A 176 2.59 13.32 10.99
C PRO A 176 2.20 14.24 9.82
N LEU A 177 2.25 13.74 8.58
CA LEU A 177 1.80 14.46 7.38
C LEU A 177 0.31 14.80 7.42
N PHE A 178 -0.51 13.95 8.03
CA PHE A 178 -1.98 14.08 8.08
C PHE A 178 -2.50 14.47 9.47
N GLN A 179 -1.63 14.96 10.35
CA GLN A 179 -1.98 15.41 11.70
C GLN A 179 -1.73 16.92 11.82
N PRO A 180 -2.68 17.79 11.41
CA PRO A 180 -2.49 19.24 11.46
C PRO A 180 -2.21 19.82 12.85
N ALA A 181 -2.53 19.07 13.91
CA ALA A 181 -2.28 19.46 15.30
C ALA A 181 -0.95 18.94 15.86
N ALA A 182 -0.22 18.11 15.12
CA ALA A 182 1.08 17.59 15.55
C ALA A 182 2.16 18.68 15.52
N GLU A 183 3.26 18.49 16.25
CA GLU A 183 4.40 19.39 16.17
C GLU A 183 5.13 19.22 14.82
N PRO A 184 5.55 20.30 14.13
CA PRO A 184 6.32 20.20 12.87
C PRO A 184 7.57 19.30 12.97
N ARG A 185 8.19 19.25 14.15
CA ARG A 185 9.33 18.38 14.47
C ARG A 185 9.05 16.89 14.29
N GLU A 186 7.79 16.45 14.36
CA GLU A 186 7.45 15.05 14.13
C GLU A 186 7.58 14.69 12.65
N LEU A 187 7.14 15.58 11.75
CA LEU A 187 7.33 15.40 10.31
C LEU A 187 8.81 15.47 9.95
N GLU A 188 9.55 16.42 10.52
CA GLU A 188 11.00 16.54 10.33
C GLU A 188 11.73 15.23 10.69
N ARG A 189 11.46 14.69 11.89
CA ARG A 189 12.07 13.43 12.35
C ARG A 189 11.74 12.25 11.44
N GLU A 190 10.51 12.15 10.96
CA GLU A 190 10.11 11.05 10.08
C GLU A 190 10.74 11.19 8.69
N LEU A 191 10.84 12.42 8.14
CA LEU A 191 11.58 12.68 6.89
C LEU A 191 13.07 12.37 7.04
N GLU A 192 13.70 12.75 8.16
CA GLU A 192 15.10 12.44 8.42
C GLU A 192 15.34 10.92 8.52
N ARG A 193 14.44 10.22 9.22
CA ARG A 193 14.44 8.76 9.30
C ARG A 193 14.30 8.12 7.93
N ILE A 194 13.36 8.58 7.09
CA ILE A 194 13.18 8.10 5.72
C ILE A 194 14.46 8.31 4.92
N ARG A 195 15.04 9.52 4.95
CA ARG A 195 16.29 9.85 4.24
C ARG A 195 17.43 8.90 4.63
N ARG A 196 17.61 8.68 5.93
CA ARG A 196 18.64 7.77 6.47
C ARG A 196 18.43 6.33 6.00
N VAL A 197 17.19 5.83 6.05
CA VAL A 197 16.89 4.45 5.68
C VAL A 197 16.89 4.25 4.17
N LEU A 198 16.61 5.27 3.36
CA LEU A 198 16.71 5.20 1.89
C LEU A 198 18.15 4.93 1.41
N GLY A 199 19.16 5.10 2.27
CA GLY A 199 20.56 4.85 1.94
C GLY A 199 21.21 6.01 1.19
N VAL A 200 20.64 7.21 1.28
CA VAL A 200 21.16 8.40 0.60
C VAL A 200 22.27 8.98 1.45
N ASP A 201 23.51 8.55 1.20
CA ASP A 201 24.68 9.21 1.78
C ASP A 201 24.85 10.60 1.17
N GLU A 202 25.24 11.59 1.99
CA GLU A 202 25.48 12.97 1.54
C GLU A 202 26.51 13.04 0.39
N GLN A 203 27.39 12.04 0.28
CA GLN A 203 28.35 11.91 -0.80
C GLN A 203 27.71 11.62 -2.17
N GLN A 204 26.57 10.94 -2.22
CA GLN A 204 25.83 10.66 -3.47
C GLN A 204 25.06 11.89 -3.98
N LEU A 205 24.81 12.88 -3.11
CA LEU A 205 24.14 14.13 -3.46
C LEU A 205 25.09 15.20 -3.99
N ALA A 206 26.39 15.11 -3.67
CA ALA A 206 27.42 16.05 -4.09
C ALA A 206 28.05 15.73 -5.47
N ALA A 207 27.68 14.60 -6.08
CA ALA A 207 28.13 14.12 -7.39
C ALA A 207 27.00 14.21 -8.44
#